data_AF-A0A534SXB0-F1
#
_entry.id   AF-A0A534SXB0-F1
#
_cell.length_a   1.000
_cell.length_b   1.000
_cell.length_c   1.000
_cell.angle_alpha   90.00
_cell.angle_beta   90.00
_cell.angle_gamma   90.00
#
_symmetry.space_group_name_H-M   'P 1'
#
loop_
_entity.id
_entity.type
_entity.pdbx_description
1 polymer ?
#
loop_
_entity_poly.entity_id
_entity_poly.type
_entity_poly.pdbx_seq_one_letter_code
_entity_poly.pdbx_strand_id
1 'polypeptide(L)'
;DIHVLTIPAPGADRFESEGSRKIARVANDAIAAIARKHPNRFIGFFTLPTCDIGASLDELDRSVNELGLRGFGCFANLNGQALDREELFPIYERLAKYELPVYIHPTAPLATEATGIDIMPTLIFGWAFDSSVAMTRLVYGRVLERFPEINWVVADVGGVLAFFAQPTSMV
;
A
#
# COMPACT_ATOMS: atom_id res chain seq x y z
N ASP A 1 3.82 17.56 -16.80
CA ASP A 1 3.89 16.22 -16.17
C ASP A 1 3.47 16.27 -14.70
N ILE A 2 2.68 15.29 -14.27
CA ILE A 2 2.16 15.11 -12.91
C ILE A 2 2.89 13.93 -12.27
N HIS A 3 3.30 14.06 -11.01
CA HIS A 3 3.91 12.98 -10.23
C HIS A 3 3.02 12.65 -9.02
N VAL A 4 2.91 11.37 -8.67
CA VAL A 4 2.23 10.92 -7.45
C VAL A 4 3.29 10.67 -6.38
N LEU A 5 3.18 11.36 -5.24
CA LEU A 5 4.11 11.25 -4.13
C LEU A 5 3.61 10.21 -3.13
N THR A 6 4.49 9.29 -2.76
CA THR A 6 4.29 8.28 -1.72
C THR A 6 5.48 8.30 -0.76
N ILE A 7 5.32 7.73 0.44
CA ILE A 7 6.45 7.52 1.34
C ILE A 7 7.35 6.40 0.79
N PRO A 8 8.70 6.54 0.81
CA PRO A 8 9.59 5.42 0.48
C PRO A 8 9.56 4.37 1.60
N ALA A 9 10.06 3.17 1.30
CA ALA A 9 10.32 2.17 2.35
C ALA A 9 11.42 2.68 3.31
N PRO A 10 11.35 2.37 4.62
CA PRO A 10 10.27 1.68 5.33
C PRO A 10 9.04 2.57 5.58
N GLY A 11 7.84 2.02 5.41
CA GLY A 11 6.58 2.69 5.76
C GLY A 11 6.37 2.90 7.26
N ALA A 12 5.29 3.61 7.60
CA ALA A 12 4.90 3.84 9.00
C ALA A 12 4.62 2.54 9.77
N ASP A 13 4.25 1.47 9.05
CA ASP A 13 3.96 0.13 9.56
C ASP A 13 5.18 -0.54 10.22
N ARG A 14 6.40 -0.11 9.91
CA ARG A 14 7.64 -0.67 10.49
C ARG A 14 7.93 -0.21 11.92
N PHE A 15 7.15 0.74 12.43
CA PHE A 15 7.29 1.25 13.78
C PHE A 15 6.14 0.75 14.65
N GLU A 16 6.33 0.75 15.96
CA GLU A 16 5.32 0.30 16.90
C GLU A 16 4.53 1.48 17.50
N SER A 17 3.26 1.22 17.78
CA SER A 17 2.37 2.06 18.60
C SER A 17 2.44 3.56 18.25
N GLU A 18 2.90 4.40 19.19
CA GLU A 18 2.98 5.85 19.03
C GLU A 18 3.97 6.27 17.92
N GLY A 19 5.06 5.52 17.75
CA GLY A 19 6.05 5.77 16.70
C GLY A 19 5.43 5.68 15.31
N SER A 20 4.62 4.64 15.07
CA SER A 20 3.89 4.45 13.81
C SER A 20 2.95 5.61 13.51
N ARG A 21 2.12 5.99 14.50
CA ARG A 21 1.16 7.10 14.37
C ARG A 21 1.86 8.42 14.08
N LYS A 22 2.96 8.72 14.79
CA LYS A 22 3.72 9.94 14.60
C LYS A 22 4.35 10.02 13.22
N ILE A 23 4.93 8.92 12.74
CA ILE A 23 5.58 8.87 11.43
C ILE A 23 4.56 9.00 10.31
N ALA A 24 3.42 8.31 10.40
CA ALA A 24 2.33 8.47 9.43
C ALA A 24 1.89 9.94 9.31
N ARG A 25 1.63 10.60 10.45
CA ARG A 25 1.22 12.02 10.47
C ARG A 25 2.26 12.94 9.85
N VAL A 26 3.52 12.81 10.27
CA VAL A 26 4.63 13.65 9.76
C VAL A 26 4.81 13.46 8.25
N ALA A 27 4.75 12.21 7.78
CA ALA A 27 4.88 11.90 6.36
C ALA A 27 3.70 12.49 5.54
N ASN A 28 2.47 12.27 6.01
CA ASN A 28 1.27 12.77 5.33
C ASN A 28 1.24 14.30 5.28
N ASP A 29 1.62 14.98 6.38
CA ASP A 29 1.72 16.44 6.43
C ASP A 29 2.78 16.97 5.45
N ALA A 30 3.94 16.31 5.34
CA ALA A 30 4.99 16.68 4.42
C ALA A 30 4.58 16.49 2.94
N ILE A 31 3.98 15.34 2.61
CA ILE A 31 3.45 15.07 1.27
C ILE A 31 2.38 16.10 0.90
N ALA A 32 1.44 16.38 1.81
CA ALA A 32 0.39 17.35 1.59
C ALA A 32 0.94 18.78 1.41
N ALA A 33 1.96 19.16 2.17
CA ALA A 33 2.62 20.45 2.02
C ALA A 33 3.26 20.62 0.62
N ILE A 34 3.92 19.58 0.11
CA ILE A 34 4.52 19.61 -1.23
C ILE A 34 3.42 19.67 -2.31
N ALA A 35 2.38 18.83 -2.19
CA ALA A 35 1.26 18.81 -3.12
C ALA A 35 0.52 20.16 -3.17
N ARG A 36 0.26 20.78 -2.01
CA ARG A 36 -0.36 22.12 -1.94
C ARG A 36 0.53 23.22 -2.53
N LYS A 37 1.86 23.11 -2.39
CA LYS A 37 2.80 24.09 -2.94
C LYS A 37 2.86 24.04 -4.47
N HIS A 38 2.66 22.86 -5.06
CA HIS A 38 2.72 22.65 -6.51
C HIS A 38 1.57 21.75 -7.01
N PRO A 39 0.31 22.21 -6.93
CA PRO A 39 -0.88 21.37 -7.17
C PRO A 39 -1.00 20.88 -8.61
N ASN A 40 -0.42 21.61 -9.58
CA ASN A 40 -0.41 21.22 -10.99
C ASN A 40 0.73 20.23 -11.33
N ARG A 41 1.53 19.82 -10.35
CA ARG A 41 2.70 18.94 -10.53
C ARG A 41 2.67 17.72 -9.62
N PHE A 42 2.07 17.81 -8.43
CA PHE A 42 2.09 16.72 -7.45
C PHE A 42 0.70 16.37 -6.93
N ILE A 43 0.42 15.08 -6.88
CA ILE A 43 -0.70 14.48 -6.15
C ILE A 43 -0.09 13.68 -5.00
N GLY A 44 -0.66 13.75 -3.81
CA GLY A 44 -0.13 13.04 -2.64
C GLY A 44 -0.97 11.81 -2.28
N PHE A 45 -0.30 10.69 -2.00
CA PHE A 45 -0.89 9.51 -1.40
C PHE A 45 -0.43 9.41 0.06
N PHE A 46 -1.35 9.08 0.96
CA PHE A 46 -1.07 8.93 2.39
C PHE A 46 -0.57 7.54 2.74
N THR A 47 0.09 7.43 3.89
CA THR A 47 0.43 6.16 4.55
C THR A 47 -0.32 6.07 5.89
N LEU A 48 -0.45 4.86 6.44
CA LEU A 48 -1.25 4.58 7.64
C LEU A 48 -0.46 3.78 8.68
N PRO A 49 -0.71 4.01 9.98
CA PRO A 49 -0.13 3.22 11.07
C PRO A 49 -0.90 1.89 11.27
N THR A 50 -0.78 0.97 10.32
CA THR A 50 -1.65 -0.23 10.21
C THR A 50 -1.51 -1.24 11.35
N CYS A 51 -0.55 -1.06 12.27
CA CYS A 51 -0.52 -1.79 13.54
C CYS A 51 -1.70 -1.43 14.47
N ASP A 52 -2.38 -0.31 14.20
CA ASP A 52 -3.56 0.17 14.91
C ASP A 52 -4.64 0.61 13.92
N ILE A 53 -5.69 -0.20 13.80
CA ILE A 53 -6.78 0.04 12.85
C ILE A 53 -7.57 1.30 13.21
N GLY A 54 -7.80 1.57 14.50
CA GLY A 54 -8.52 2.78 14.92
C GLY A 54 -7.75 4.03 14.52
N ALA A 55 -6.46 4.09 14.86
CA ALA A 55 -5.59 5.21 14.47
C ALA A 55 -5.42 5.33 12.95
N SER A 56 -5.46 4.21 12.22
CA SER A 56 -5.44 4.21 10.75
C SER A 56 -6.69 4.84 10.16
N LEU A 57 -7.87 4.54 10.71
CA LEU A 57 -9.12 5.14 10.24
C LEU A 57 -9.17 6.65 10.50
N ASP A 58 -8.72 7.09 11.69
CA ASP A 58 -8.64 8.51 12.02
C ASP A 58 -7.69 9.26 11.08
N GLU A 59 -6.50 8.69 10.83
CA GLU A 59 -5.50 9.31 9.95
C GLU A 59 -5.91 9.27 8.47
N LEU A 60 -6.64 8.25 8.04
CA LEU A 60 -7.24 8.18 6.71
C LEU A 60 -8.22 9.33 6.53
N ASP A 61 -9.19 9.49 7.44
CA ASP A 61 -10.17 10.57 7.36
C ASP A 61 -9.50 11.95 7.35
N ARG A 62 -8.49 12.16 8.20
CA ARG A 62 -7.72 13.41 8.21
C ARG A 62 -7.00 13.63 6.87
N SER A 63 -6.37 12.59 6.34
CA SER A 63 -5.63 12.66 5.08
C SER A 63 -6.52 13.06 3.91
N VAL A 64 -7.75 12.55 3.88
CA VAL A 64 -8.70 12.85 2.81
C VAL A 64 -9.36 14.21 3.02
N ASN A 65 -9.97 14.43 4.18
CA ASN A 65 -10.87 15.56 4.41
C ASN A 65 -10.13 16.87 4.72
N GLU A 66 -8.96 16.78 5.36
CA GLU A 66 -8.20 17.97 5.80
C GLU A 66 -6.96 18.21 4.92
N LEU A 67 -6.23 17.16 4.56
CA LEU A 67 -4.98 17.29 3.80
C LEU A 67 -5.16 17.27 2.29
N GLY A 68 -6.30 16.75 1.80
CA GLY A 68 -6.59 16.65 0.36
C GLY A 68 -5.75 15.58 -0.36
N LEU A 69 -5.23 14.59 0.36
CA LEU A 69 -4.51 13.45 -0.22
C LEU A 69 -5.49 12.50 -0.92
N ARG A 70 -5.05 11.84 -2.00
CA ARG A 70 -5.92 11.24 -3.02
C ARG A 70 -5.66 9.76 -3.28
N GLY A 71 -5.05 9.06 -2.34
CA GLY A 71 -4.83 7.62 -2.43
C GLY A 71 -4.04 7.09 -1.24
N PHE A 72 -4.11 5.79 -1.02
CA PHE A 72 -3.32 5.11 0.00
C PHE A 72 -2.10 4.45 -0.65
N GLY A 73 -0.90 4.85 -0.22
CA GLY A 73 0.35 4.20 -0.58
C GLY A 73 0.76 3.22 0.52
N CYS A 74 0.82 1.93 0.18
CA CYS A 74 1.22 0.87 1.09
C CYS A 74 2.25 -0.07 0.46
N PHE A 75 2.69 -1.05 1.24
CA PHE A 75 3.63 -2.06 0.80
C PHE A 75 2.95 -3.41 0.56
N ALA A 76 3.56 -4.26 -0.26
CA ALA A 76 3.08 -5.60 -0.59
C ALA A 76 2.94 -6.52 0.65
N ASN A 77 3.58 -6.17 1.76
CA ASN A 77 3.22 -6.62 3.10
C ASN A 77 3.34 -5.47 4.09
N LEU A 78 2.56 -5.52 5.18
CA LEU A 78 2.55 -4.53 6.25
C LEU A 78 3.21 -5.14 7.48
N ASN A 79 4.47 -4.77 7.74
CA ASN A 79 5.29 -5.32 8.81
C ASN A 79 5.28 -6.86 8.89
N GLY A 80 5.52 -7.54 7.76
CA GLY A 80 5.51 -9.00 7.72
C GLY A 80 4.12 -9.64 7.74
N GLN A 81 3.05 -8.85 7.60
CA GLN A 81 1.67 -9.33 7.54
C GLN A 81 1.07 -9.10 6.15
N ALA A 82 0.28 -10.06 5.69
CA ALA A 82 -0.33 -10.01 4.36
C ALA A 82 -1.51 -9.02 4.27
N LEU A 83 -1.80 -8.57 3.04
CA LEU A 83 -2.84 -7.59 2.74
C LEU A 83 -4.28 -8.17 2.71
N ASP A 84 -4.44 -9.48 2.67
CA ASP A 84 -5.75 -10.16 2.64
C ASP A 84 -6.32 -10.48 4.02
N ARG A 85 -5.71 -9.91 5.06
CA ARG A 85 -6.15 -10.06 6.45
C ARG A 85 -7.44 -9.29 6.73
N GLU A 86 -8.40 -9.95 7.39
CA GLU A 86 -9.70 -9.36 7.71
C GLU A 86 -9.59 -8.13 8.61
N GLU A 87 -8.53 -8.03 9.43
CA GLU A 87 -8.29 -6.86 10.28
C GLU A 87 -8.06 -5.57 9.48
N LEU A 88 -7.67 -5.67 8.20
CA LEU A 88 -7.51 -4.52 7.30
C LEU A 88 -8.82 -4.11 6.62
N PHE A 89 -9.88 -4.93 6.68
CA PHE A 89 -11.13 -4.67 5.98
C PHE A 89 -11.80 -3.33 6.36
N PRO A 90 -11.79 -2.88 7.63
CA PRO A 90 -12.31 -1.55 7.96
C PRO A 90 -11.59 -0.42 7.20
N ILE A 91 -10.28 -0.55 6.96
CA ILE A 91 -9.52 0.41 6.16
C ILE A 91 -9.98 0.36 4.70
N TYR A 92 -10.16 -0.84 4.14
CA TYR A 92 -10.65 -1.02 2.77
C TYR A 92 -12.09 -0.51 2.58
N GLU A 93 -13.00 -0.77 3.53
CA GLU A 93 -14.34 -0.19 3.53
C GLU A 93 -14.31 1.33 3.47
N ARG A 94 -13.40 1.96 4.22
CA ARG A 94 -13.24 3.41 4.21
C ARG A 94 -12.66 3.93 2.90
N LEU A 95 -11.66 3.25 2.34
CA LEU A 95 -11.08 3.59 1.04
C LEU A 95 -12.09 3.44 -0.10
N ALA A 96 -12.88 2.36 -0.09
CA ALA A 96 -13.96 2.11 -1.03
C ALA A 96 -15.03 3.21 -0.97
N LYS A 97 -15.44 3.61 0.23
CA LYS A 97 -16.39 4.73 0.43
C LYS A 97 -15.89 6.05 -0.16
N TYR A 98 -14.58 6.28 -0.12
CA TYR A 98 -13.96 7.47 -0.72
C TYR A 98 -13.56 7.27 -2.20
N GLU A 99 -13.79 6.08 -2.77
CA GLU A 99 -13.37 5.69 -4.12
C GLU A 99 -11.87 5.97 -4.36
N LEU A 100 -11.04 5.73 -3.34
CA LEU A 100 -9.62 6.04 -3.40
C LEU A 100 -8.80 4.85 -3.91
N PRO A 101 -7.78 5.13 -4.74
CA PRO A 101 -6.86 4.09 -5.18
C PRO A 101 -5.96 3.63 -4.03
N VAL A 102 -5.55 2.37 -4.12
CA VAL A 102 -4.49 1.79 -3.29
C VAL A 102 -3.29 1.48 -4.18
N TYR A 103 -2.17 2.13 -3.91
CA TYR A 103 -0.89 1.84 -4.56
C TYR A 103 -0.06 0.90 -3.67
N ILE A 104 0.33 -0.25 -4.23
CA ILE A 104 1.10 -1.29 -3.57
C ILE A 104 2.52 -1.28 -4.14
N HIS A 105 3.49 -0.89 -3.31
CA HIS A 105 4.92 -0.97 -3.62
C HIS A 105 5.53 -2.23 -2.99
N PRO A 106 6.48 -2.93 -3.62
CA PRO A 106 7.16 -4.04 -2.96
C PRO A 106 7.97 -3.59 -1.73
N THR A 107 8.22 -4.50 -0.81
CA THR A 107 9.16 -4.30 0.29
C THR A 107 10.03 -5.54 0.46
N ALA A 108 10.69 -5.71 1.61
CA ALA A 108 11.32 -6.97 1.92
C ALA A 108 10.26 -8.09 1.91
N PRO A 109 10.42 -9.16 1.10
CA PRO A 109 9.44 -10.24 1.03
C PRO A 109 9.17 -10.90 2.39
N LEU A 110 7.95 -11.43 2.60
CA LEU A 110 7.58 -12.15 3.83
C LEU A 110 8.55 -13.28 4.21
N ALA A 111 9.12 -13.97 3.21
CA ALA A 111 10.04 -15.08 3.41
C ALA A 111 11.51 -14.65 3.58
N THR A 112 11.80 -13.35 3.73
CA THR A 112 13.17 -12.83 3.77
C THR A 112 14.01 -13.49 4.86
N GLU A 113 13.47 -13.58 6.08
CA GLU A 113 14.17 -14.20 7.22
C GLU A 113 14.42 -15.69 7.00
N ALA A 114 13.40 -16.41 6.51
CA ALA A 114 13.49 -17.84 6.27
C ALA A 114 14.44 -18.22 5.12
N THR A 115 14.60 -17.34 4.13
CA THR A 115 15.42 -17.59 2.94
C THR A 115 16.83 -17.02 3.05
N GLY A 116 17.09 -16.13 4.02
CA GLY A 116 18.36 -15.42 4.14
C GLY A 116 18.67 -14.52 2.94
N ILE A 117 17.63 -14.11 2.20
CA ILE A 117 17.80 -13.29 1.00
C ILE A 117 18.37 -11.91 1.39
N ASP A 118 19.47 -11.53 0.76
CA ASP A 118 20.12 -10.24 1.01
C ASP A 118 19.67 -9.18 -0.01
N ILE A 119 20.31 -8.03 -0.02
CA ILE A 119 19.81 -6.85 -0.74
C ILE A 119 19.77 -7.06 -2.26
N MET A 120 20.78 -7.70 -2.87
CA MET A 120 20.83 -7.83 -4.34
C MET A 120 19.74 -8.75 -4.89
N PRO A 121 19.56 -9.98 -4.39
CA PRO A 121 18.45 -10.82 -4.81
C PRO A 121 17.09 -10.23 -4.43
N THR A 122 17.00 -9.44 -3.35
CA THR A 122 15.78 -8.68 -3.02
C THR A 122 15.40 -7.70 -4.13
N LEU A 123 16.37 -6.90 -4.61
CA LEU A 123 16.14 -5.92 -5.67
C LEU A 123 15.85 -6.57 -7.04
N ILE A 124 16.52 -7.69 -7.35
CA ILE A 124 16.39 -8.34 -8.67
C ILE A 124 15.13 -9.20 -8.75
N PHE A 125 14.83 -9.97 -7.70
CA PHE A 125 13.76 -10.97 -7.70
C PHE A 125 12.76 -10.77 -6.57
N GLY A 126 13.24 -10.45 -5.36
CA GLY A 126 12.40 -10.35 -4.17
C GLY A 126 11.22 -9.40 -4.35
N TRP A 127 11.44 -8.19 -4.86
CA TRP A 127 10.37 -7.22 -5.08
C TRP A 127 9.32 -7.69 -6.08
N ALA A 128 9.73 -8.31 -7.18
CA ALA A 128 8.80 -8.87 -8.16
C ALA A 128 7.96 -9.99 -7.55
N PHE A 129 8.57 -10.86 -6.73
CA PHE A 129 7.86 -11.92 -6.03
C PHE A 129 6.95 -11.40 -4.92
N ASP A 130 7.37 -10.40 -4.14
CA ASP A 130 6.58 -9.80 -3.06
C ASP A 130 5.27 -9.21 -3.59
N SER A 131 5.36 -8.40 -4.65
CA SER A 131 4.19 -7.84 -5.34
C SER A 131 3.26 -8.94 -5.90
N SER A 132 3.83 -10.01 -6.47
CA SER A 132 3.04 -11.14 -6.99
C SER A 132 2.35 -11.94 -5.89
N VAL A 133 3.01 -12.18 -4.76
CA VAL A 133 2.40 -12.84 -3.60
C VAL A 133 1.28 -11.96 -3.02
N ALA A 134 1.52 -10.66 -2.84
CA ALA A 134 0.48 -9.74 -2.35
C ALA A 134 -0.77 -9.78 -3.23
N MET A 135 -0.58 -9.68 -4.55
CA MET A 135 -1.69 -9.65 -5.48
C MET A 135 -2.43 -11.00 -5.59
N THR A 136 -1.72 -12.13 -5.61
CA THR A 136 -2.39 -13.46 -5.55
C THR A 136 -3.21 -13.63 -4.28
N ARG A 137 -2.69 -13.19 -3.13
CA ARG A 137 -3.42 -13.22 -1.87
C ARG A 137 -4.67 -12.33 -1.90
N LEU A 138 -4.59 -11.13 -2.45
CA LEU A 138 -5.76 -10.25 -2.60
C LEU A 138 -6.85 -10.88 -3.49
N VAL A 139 -6.45 -11.56 -4.58
CA VAL A 139 -7.38 -12.28 -5.48
C VAL A 139 -8.01 -13.47 -4.77
N TYR A 140 -7.21 -14.40 -4.25
CA TYR A 140 -7.72 -15.65 -3.65
C TYR A 140 -8.37 -15.44 -2.28
N GLY A 141 -7.99 -14.38 -1.56
CA GLY A 141 -8.67 -13.88 -0.37
C GLY A 141 -9.97 -13.13 -0.68
N ARG A 142 -10.33 -13.00 -1.97
CA ARG A 142 -11.54 -12.33 -2.46
C ARG A 142 -11.67 -10.86 -2.03
N VAL A 143 -10.54 -10.21 -1.74
CA VAL A 143 -10.52 -8.80 -1.29
C VAL A 143 -10.95 -7.88 -2.42
N LEU A 144 -10.48 -8.14 -3.65
CA LEU A 144 -10.84 -7.35 -4.82
C LEU A 144 -12.33 -7.44 -5.16
N GLU A 145 -12.93 -8.63 -4.96
CA GLU A 145 -14.36 -8.84 -5.17
C GLU A 145 -15.20 -8.18 -4.07
N ARG A 146 -14.68 -8.13 -2.84
CA ARG A 146 -15.34 -7.52 -1.69
C ARG A 146 -15.30 -5.99 -1.73
N PHE A 147 -14.23 -5.41 -2.28
CA PHE A 147 -14.02 -3.96 -2.39
C PHE A 147 -13.78 -3.53 -3.85
N PRO A 148 -14.78 -3.73 -4.74
CA PRO A 148 -14.62 -3.44 -6.17
C PRO A 148 -14.49 -1.95 -6.49
N GLU A 149 -14.85 -1.06 -5.56
CA GLU A 149 -14.73 0.40 -5.71
C GLU A 149 -13.28 0.89 -5.56
N ILE A 150 -12.38 0.09 -4.99
CA ILE A 150 -10.97 0.44 -4.84
C ILE A 150 -10.25 0.17 -6.17
N ASN A 151 -9.57 1.20 -6.70
CA ASN A 151 -8.64 1.02 -7.80
C ASN A 151 -7.27 0.56 -7.28
N TRP A 152 -6.98 -0.73 -7.43
CA TRP A 152 -5.75 -1.36 -6.99
C TRP A 152 -4.63 -1.18 -8.03
N VAL A 153 -3.57 -0.46 -7.65
CA VAL A 153 -2.41 -0.20 -8.49
C VAL A 153 -1.20 -0.91 -7.89
N VAL A 154 -0.62 -1.87 -8.60
CA VAL A 154 0.55 -2.61 -8.14
C VAL A 154 1.78 -2.14 -8.92
N ALA A 155 2.86 -1.84 -8.20
CA ALA A 155 4.14 -1.47 -8.79
C ALA A 155 4.72 -2.57 -9.69
N ASP A 156 5.70 -2.22 -10.51
CA ASP A 156 6.52 -3.14 -11.29
C ASP A 156 5.71 -4.11 -12.18
N VAL A 157 4.63 -3.59 -12.80
CA VAL A 157 3.75 -4.37 -13.70
C VAL A 157 3.07 -5.56 -12.98
N GLY A 158 2.85 -5.44 -11.67
CA GLY A 158 2.30 -6.51 -10.85
C GLY A 158 3.33 -7.60 -10.50
N GLY A 159 4.62 -7.28 -10.60
CA GLY A 159 5.71 -8.23 -10.46
C GLY A 159 5.77 -9.18 -11.65
N VAL A 160 5.68 -10.48 -11.39
CA VAL A 160 5.72 -11.53 -12.43
C VAL A 160 4.33 -12.00 -12.87
N LEU A 161 3.25 -11.46 -12.30
CA LEU A 161 1.88 -11.93 -12.59
C LEU A 161 1.46 -11.71 -14.03
N ALA A 162 1.77 -10.56 -14.63
CA ALA A 162 1.43 -10.32 -16.03
C ALA A 162 2.06 -11.36 -16.98
N PHE A 163 3.17 -11.97 -16.58
CA PHE A 163 3.84 -13.03 -17.34
C PHE A 163 3.26 -14.42 -17.07
N PHE A 164 2.81 -14.70 -15.84
CA PHE A 164 2.24 -15.99 -15.45
C PHE A 164 0.73 -16.11 -15.65
N ALA A 165 0.03 -14.99 -15.84
CA ALA A 165 -1.40 -14.97 -16.07
C ALA A 165 -1.74 -15.79 -17.32
N GLN A 166 -2.39 -16.93 -17.11
CA GLN A 166 -3.02 -17.69 -18.18
C GLN A 166 -4.41 -17.10 -18.44
N PRO A 167 -4.90 -17.11 -19.70
CA PRO A 167 -6.29 -16.77 -19.97
C PRO A 167 -7.22 -17.60 -19.08
N THR A 168 -8.11 -16.94 -18.35
CA THR A 168 -9.09 -17.57 -17.45
C THR A 168 -10.18 -18.35 -18.19
N SER A 169 -10.06 -18.56 -19.50
CA SER A 169 -11.01 -19.30 -20.34
C SER A 169 -10.96 -20.83 -20.18
N MET A 170 -10.59 -21.33 -18.99
CA MET A 170 -10.60 -22.75 -18.66
C MET A 170 -11.24 -23.02 -17.29
N VAL A 171 -12.42 -22.44 -17.06
CA VAL A 171 -13.45 -22.97 -16.14
C VAL A 171 -14.82 -22.74 -16.75
#